data_AF-A0A1F5JD45-F1
#
_entry.id   AF-A0A1F5JD45-F1
#
_cell.length_a   1.000
_cell.length_b   1.000
_cell.length_c   1.000
_cell.angle_alpha   90.00
_cell.angle_beta   90.00
_cell.angle_gamma   90.00
#
_symmetry.space_group_name_H-M   'P 1'
#
loop_
_entity.id
_entity.type
_entity.pdbx_description
1 polymer ?
#
loop_
_entity_poly.entity_id
_entity_poly.type
_entity_poly.pdbx_seq_one_letter_code
_entity_poly.pdbx_strand_id
1 'polypeptide(L)' 'MADKTVEDFFEIVSRRYEKGSIIITSNRSINEWDKVFIDKTLTTAVVDRLMHHCSVIEIKGESYRFKKKD' A
#
# COMPACT_ATOMS: atom_id res chain seq x y z
N MET A 1 16.87 8.82 -7.94
CA MET A 1 15.49 9.35 -8.11
C MET A 1 14.44 8.34 -7.66
N ALA A 2 14.62 7.03 -7.92
CA ALA A 2 13.72 5.97 -7.41
C ALA A 2 13.86 5.68 -5.89
N ASP A 3 15.04 5.90 -5.29
CA ASP A 3 15.21 5.68 -3.84
C ASP A 3 14.36 6.62 -2.98
N LYS A 4 14.19 7.88 -3.43
CA LYS A 4 13.48 8.90 -2.65
C LYS A 4 11.98 8.61 -2.46
N THR A 5 11.37 7.89 -3.40
CA THR A 5 9.91 7.65 -3.35
C THR A 5 9.47 6.72 -2.21
N VAL A 6 10.31 5.80 -1.76
CA VAL A 6 9.97 4.91 -0.63
C VAL A 6 10.11 5.64 0.70
N GLU A 7 11.12 6.49 0.82
CA GLU A 7 11.34 7.35 1.99
C GLU A 7 10.17 8.31 2.20
N ASP A 8 9.72 9.00 1.14
CA ASP A 8 8.57 9.91 1.21
C ASP A 8 7.29 9.17 1.64
N PHE A 9 7.07 7.96 1.11
CA PHE A 9 5.92 7.13 1.51
C PHE A 9 6.02 6.68 2.97
N PHE A 10 7.20 6.26 3.41
CA PHE A 10 7.47 5.92 4.80
C PHE A 10 7.21 7.10 5.74
N GLU A 11 7.60 8.32 5.37
CA GLU A 11 7.37 9.52 6.17
C GLU A 11 5.87 9.78 6.36
N ILE A 12 5.07 9.67 5.29
CA ILE A 12 3.61 9.84 5.36
C ILE A 12 2.98 8.80 6.27
N VAL A 13 3.33 7.52 6.08
CA VAL A 13 2.80 6.41 6.90
C VAL A 13 3.21 6.59 8.37
N SER A 14 4.47 6.92 8.63
CA SER A 14 4.99 7.11 9.99
C SER A 14 4.33 8.29 10.71
N ARG A 15 4.01 9.39 10.00
CA ARG A 15 3.33 10.54 10.59
C ARG A 15 1.87 10.25 10.95
N ARG A 16 1.21 9.35 10.22
CA ARG A 16 -0.21 9.02 10.44
C ARG A 16 -0.43 7.79 11.31
N TYR A 17 0.57 6.91 11.42
CA TYR A 17 0.54 5.76 12.32
C TYR A 17 0.08 6.17 13.73
N GLU A 18 -0.97 5.51 14.22
CA GLU A 18 -1.65 5.78 15.51
C GLU A 18 -2.21 7.21 15.69
N LYS A 19 -2.19 8.06 14.65
CA LYS A 19 -2.64 9.46 14.71
C LYS A 19 -3.77 9.78 13.73
N GLY A 20 -3.98 8.96 12.72
CA GLY A 20 -5.13 9.09 11.83
C GLY A 20 -5.17 8.01 10.76
N SER A 21 -6.38 7.75 10.24
CA SER A 21 -6.61 6.69 9.26
C SER A 21 -5.93 6.98 7.92
N ILE A 22 -5.59 5.90 7.21
CA ILE A 22 -5.08 5.90 5.83
C ILE A 22 -5.91 4.87 5.05
N ILE A 23 -6.40 5.26 3.87
CA ILE A 23 -7.00 4.32 2.91
C ILE A 23 -6.01 4.15 1.76
N ILE A 24 -5.68 2.90 1.45
CA ILE A 24 -4.76 2.53 0.37
C ILE A 24 -5.45 1.51 -0.53
N THR A 25 -5.37 1.73 -1.83
CA THR A 25 -5.83 0.76 -2.84
C THR A 25 -4.61 0.20 -3.58
N SER A 26 -4.51 -1.11 -3.68
CA SER A 26 -3.44 -1.80 -4.40
C SER A 26 -4.04 -2.93 -5.24
N ASN A 27 -3.55 -3.09 -6.46
CA ASN A 27 -3.84 -4.26 -7.30
C ASN A 27 -2.88 -5.43 -7.02
N ARG A 28 -1.94 -5.24 -6.10
CA ARG A 28 -1.00 -6.25 -5.58
C ARG A 28 -1.34 -6.58 -4.14
N SER A 29 -1.18 -7.84 -3.76
CA SER A 29 -1.25 -8.24 -2.35
C SER A 29 -0.13 -7.61 -1.54
N ILE A 30 -0.33 -7.43 -0.23
CA ILE A 30 0.69 -6.85 0.67
C ILE A 30 2.01 -7.65 0.65
N ASN A 31 1.90 -8.97 0.45
CA ASN A 31 3.05 -9.89 0.37
C ASN A 31 3.89 -9.71 -0.90
N GLU A 32 3.40 -8.97 -1.89
CA GLU A 32 4.15 -8.64 -3.12
C GLU A 32 4.82 -7.26 -3.03
N TRP A 33 4.64 -6.51 -1.94
CA TRP A 33 5.17 -5.16 -1.82
C TRP A 33 6.70 -5.12 -1.72
N ASP A 34 7.32 -6.22 -1.26
CA ASP A 34 8.77 -6.43 -1.29
C ASP A 34 9.36 -6.43 -2.71
N LYS A 35 8.53 -6.64 -3.73
CA LYS A 35 8.89 -6.56 -5.17
C LYS A 35 8.55 -5.21 -5.78
N VAL A 36 7.71 -4.41 -5.12
CA VAL A 36 7.27 -3.10 -5.61
C VAL A 36 8.29 -2.03 -5.19
N PHE A 37 8.80 -2.14 -3.98
CA PHE A 37 9.75 -1.20 -3.41
C PHE A 37 11.17 -1.74 -3.44
N ILE A 38 12.14 -0.86 -3.70
CA ILE A 38 13.56 -1.22 -3.85
C ILE A 38 14.19 -1.55 -2.49
N ASP A 39 13.86 -0.78 -1.45
CA ASP A 39 14.37 -0.97 -0.09
C ASP A 39 13.46 -1.90 0.72
N LYS A 40 13.91 -3.14 0.95
CA LYS A 40 13.18 -4.14 1.73
C LYS A 40 13.00 -3.77 3.20
N THR A 41 13.97 -3.06 3.79
CA THR A 41 13.91 -2.66 5.21
C THR A 41 12.84 -1.61 5.41
N LEU A 42 12.86 -0.53 4.61
CA LEU A 42 11.83 0.50 4.65
C LEU A 42 10.46 -0.08 4.31
N THR A 43 10.38 -0.96 3.33
CA THR A 43 9.14 -1.65 2.96
C THR A 43 8.55 -2.43 4.12
N THR A 44 9.36 -3.22 4.79
CA THR A 44 8.92 -4.00 5.95
C THR A 44 8.42 -3.07 7.05
N ALA A 45 9.13 -1.97 7.31
CA ALA A 45 8.74 -0.98 8.31
C ALA A 45 7.42 -0.24 7.97
N VAL A 46 7.15 0.01 6.68
CA VAL A 46 5.87 0.55 6.21
C VAL A 46 4.75 -0.47 6.38
N VAL A 47 4.96 -1.70 5.92
CA VAL A 47 3.96 -2.78 5.98
C VAL A 47 3.58 -3.07 7.43
N ASP A 48 4.55 -3.16 8.33
CA ASP A 48 4.33 -3.39 9.76
C ASP A 48 3.38 -2.33 10.37
N ARG A 49 3.66 -1.05 10.13
CA ARG A 49 2.83 0.08 10.59
C ARG A 49 1.43 0.06 10.01
N LEU A 50 1.30 -0.23 8.72
CA LEU A 50 -0.02 -0.28 8.07
C LEU A 50 -0.84 -1.45 8.61
N MET A 51 -0.24 -2.63 8.77
CA MET A 51 -0.94 -3.85 9.12
C MET A 51 -1.34 -3.92 10.61
N HIS A 52 -0.66 -3.19 11.50
CA HIS A 52 -0.92 -3.23 12.94
C HIS A 52 -2.37 -2.86 13.31
N HIS A 53 -2.96 -1.85 12.64
CA HIS A 53 -4.33 -1.40 12.88
C HIS A 53 -5.12 -1.27 11.57
N CYS A 54 -5.20 -2.35 10.79
CA CYS A 54 -5.88 -2.33 9.49
C CYS A 54 -7.15 -3.19 9.43
N SER A 55 -7.93 -2.94 8.38
CA SER A 55 -8.91 -3.88 7.84
C SER A 55 -8.60 -4.08 6.37
N VAL A 56 -8.32 -5.32 5.97
CA VAL A 56 -8.01 -5.66 4.59
C VAL A 56 -9.31 -6.01 3.86
N ILE A 57 -9.60 -5.27 2.79
CA ILE A 57 -10.76 -5.53 1.93
C ILE A 57 -10.24 -6.10 0.61
N GLU A 58 -10.46 -7.39 0.40
CA GLU A 58 -10.13 -8.05 -0.87
C GLU A 58 -11.27 -7.83 -1.87
N ILE A 59 -10.97 -7.15 -2.99
CA ILE A 59 -11.95 -6.88 -4.05
C ILE A 59 -11.74 -7.90 -5.18
N LYS A 60 -12.77 -8.70 -5.45
CA LYS A 60 -12.81 -9.70 -6.54
C LYS A 60 -13.90 -9.34 -7.55
N GLY A 61 -13.69 -9.76 -8.79
CA GLY A 61 -14.66 -9.60 -9.87
C GLY A 61 -14.04 -8.99 -11.12
N GLU A 62 -14.86 -8.90 -12.17
CA GLU A 62 -14.45 -8.30 -13.43
C GLU A 62 -14.25 -6.79 -13.29
N SER A 63 -13.29 -6.26 -14.05
CA SER A 63 -13.07 -4.82 -14.10
C SER A 63 -14.32 -4.11 -14.57
N TYR A 64 -14.80 -3.15 -13.77
CA TYR A 64 -15.94 -2.31 -14.14
C TYR A 64 -15.74 -1.58 -15.47
N ARG A 65 -14.48 -1.33 -15.88
CA ARG A 65 -14.15 -0.71 -17.17
C ARG A 65 -14.57 -1.56 -18.38
N PHE A 66 -14.75 -2.87 -18.21
CA PHE A 66 -15.20 -3.79 -19.25
C PHE A 66 -16.69 -4.14 -19.17
N LYS A 67 -17.41 -3.67 -18.14
CA LYS A 67 -18.87 -3.73 -18.11
C LYS A 67 -19.44 -2.72 -19.13
N LYS A 68 -19.46 -3.14 -20.40
CA LYS A 68 -20.18 -2.56 -21.54
C LYS A 68 -19.96 -1.06 -21.82
N LYS A 69 -19.16 -0.79 -22.85
CA LYS A 69 -19.49 0.24 -23.83
C LYS A 69 -20.61 -0.33 -24.70
N ASP A 70 -21.87 -0.13 -24.29
CA ASP A 70 -23.00 -0.13 -25.22
C ASP A 70 -23.28 1.34 -25.58
#